data_AF-A0A7C9AEQ3-F1
#
_entry.id   AF-A0A7C9AEQ3-F1
#
_cell.length_a   1.000
_cell.length_b   1.000
_cell.length_c   1.000
_cell.angle_alpha   90.00
_cell.angle_beta   90.00
_cell.angle_gamma   90.00
#
_symmetry.space_group_name_H-M   'P 1'
#
loop_
_entity.id
_entity.type
_entity.pdbx_description
1 polymer ?
#
loop_
_entity_poly.entity_id
_entity_poly.type
_entity_poly.pdbx_seq_one_letter_code
_entity_poly.pdbx_strand_id
1 'polypeptide(L)'
;RRERGRKSQGVVVVFAWMSSEERHLKHYIDLYASCGWSSLVCHSQFLNSFFPEKAELLALEILNELLEELRINPVPVVFASFSGGPKACMYKVLQIIRGTYENQRENMDNYRIVRDCVAGHIYDSSPVDFTSDLGTRFVLHPSILRISNPPRFAQWIAKGIASSLDGLFLSRFETQRAEYWQTLYASVIFGAPYLIMCSEDDDLAPCQTICNFAERLRELGADVRLVKWTSSPHVGHYRQHPVDYKGSVIELLQKASTIYLQRTNQRGG
;
A
#
# COMPACT_ATOMS: atom_id res chain seq x y z
N ARG A 1 -11.21 -27.76 4.69
CA ARG A 1 -10.22 -28.82 4.33
C ARG A 1 -9.09 -28.11 3.58
N ARG A 2 -7.96 -27.83 4.24
CA ARG A 2 -6.82 -27.11 3.62
C ARG A 2 -6.19 -28.03 2.56
N GLU A 3 -6.27 -27.67 1.28
CA GLU A 3 -5.47 -28.33 0.24
C GLU A 3 -3.99 -28.01 0.48
N ARG A 4 -3.28 -28.93 1.13
CA ARG A 4 -1.83 -29.07 0.96
C ARG A 4 -1.62 -29.54 -0.48
N GLY A 5 -1.15 -28.67 -1.39
CA GLY A 5 -0.93 -29.14 -2.78
C GLY A 5 -0.30 -28.22 -3.82
N ARG A 6 -0.15 -26.91 -3.59
CA ARG A 6 0.66 -26.04 -4.49
C ARG A 6 1.52 -25.11 -3.65
N LYS A 7 2.84 -25.20 -3.80
CA LYS A 7 3.74 -24.14 -3.31
C LYS A 7 3.38 -22.86 -4.06
N SER A 8 3.07 -21.81 -3.32
CA SER A 8 2.76 -20.49 -3.88
C SER A 8 3.95 -19.99 -4.71
N GLN A 9 3.69 -19.36 -5.86
CA GLN A 9 4.73 -18.74 -6.69
C GLN A 9 5.22 -17.41 -6.11
N GLY A 10 4.47 -16.82 -5.18
CA GLY A 10 4.75 -15.55 -4.55
C GLY A 10 3.61 -15.12 -3.63
N VAL A 11 3.87 -14.14 -2.77
CA VAL A 11 2.87 -13.58 -1.85
C VAL A 11 2.51 -12.16 -2.29
N VAL A 12 1.22 -11.87 -2.42
CA VAL A 12 0.72 -10.50 -2.53
C VAL A 12 0.23 -10.04 -1.16
N VAL A 13 0.91 -9.06 -0.55
CA VAL A 13 0.39 -8.42 0.66
C VAL A 13 -0.55 -7.30 0.24
N VAL A 14 -1.84 -7.47 0.56
CA VAL A 14 -2.93 -6.58 0.16
C VAL A 14 -3.20 -5.59 1.30
N PHE A 15 -2.76 -4.36 1.15
CA PHE A 15 -3.08 -3.24 2.03
C PHE A 15 -4.40 -2.62 1.59
N ALA A 16 -5.49 -3.14 2.16
CA ALA A 16 -6.83 -2.77 1.76
C ALA A 16 -7.18 -1.36 2.25
N TRP A 17 -8.11 -0.71 1.54
CA TRP A 17 -8.60 0.61 1.90
C TRP A 17 -9.45 0.56 3.18
N MET A 18 -9.68 1.74 3.74
CA MET A 18 -10.36 1.92 5.02
C MET A 18 -11.78 1.34 4.98
N SER A 19 -12.14 0.54 5.98
CA SER A 19 -13.46 -0.10 6.12
C SER A 19 -13.84 -1.04 4.96
N SER A 20 -12.85 -1.53 4.21
CA SER A 20 -13.05 -2.60 3.24
C SER A 20 -13.43 -3.92 3.94
N GLU A 21 -14.31 -4.68 3.29
CA GLU A 21 -14.71 -6.02 3.71
C GLU A 21 -14.12 -7.04 2.74
N GLU A 22 -13.97 -8.30 3.16
CA GLU A 22 -13.43 -9.38 2.33
C GLU A 22 -14.12 -9.49 0.96
N ARG A 23 -15.45 -9.29 0.90
CA ARG A 23 -16.22 -9.32 -0.35
C ARG A 23 -15.75 -8.30 -1.38
N HIS A 24 -15.23 -7.16 -0.95
CA HIS A 24 -14.74 -6.12 -1.86
C HIS A 24 -13.39 -6.50 -2.48
N LEU A 25 -12.59 -7.31 -1.77
CA LEU A 25 -11.27 -7.73 -2.22
C LEU A 25 -11.28 -9.02 -3.05
N LYS A 26 -12.40 -9.75 -3.04
CA LYS A 26 -12.53 -11.07 -3.65
C LYS A 26 -12.00 -11.12 -5.10
N HIS A 27 -12.38 -10.18 -5.96
CA HIS A 27 -11.95 -10.19 -7.36
C HIS A 27 -10.44 -10.01 -7.56
N TYR A 28 -9.79 -9.26 -6.66
CA TYR A 28 -8.33 -9.05 -6.67
C TYR A 28 -7.61 -10.29 -6.16
N ILE A 29 -8.07 -10.86 -5.05
CA ILE A 29 -7.52 -12.10 -4.47
C ILE A 29 -7.67 -13.26 -5.46
N ASP A 30 -8.84 -13.41 -6.08
CA ASP A 30 -9.09 -14.45 -7.10
C ASP A 30 -8.15 -14.26 -8.32
N LEU A 31 -7.85 -13.01 -8.71
CA LEU A 31 -6.89 -12.71 -9.77
C LEU A 31 -5.47 -13.15 -9.38
N TYR A 32 -5.00 -12.80 -8.18
CA TYR A 32 -3.67 -13.23 -7.70
C TYR A 32 -3.59 -14.76 -7.59
N ALA A 33 -4.62 -15.40 -7.05
CA ALA A 33 -4.72 -16.85 -6.95
C ALA A 33 -4.71 -17.53 -8.33
N SER A 34 -5.36 -16.94 -9.34
CA SER A 34 -5.32 -17.43 -10.73
C SER A 34 -3.92 -17.37 -11.35
N CYS A 35 -3.07 -16.47 -10.85
CA CYS A 35 -1.65 -16.37 -11.21
C CYS A 35 -0.76 -17.30 -10.37
N GLY A 36 -1.32 -18.07 -9.43
CA GLY A 36 -0.57 -18.94 -8.52
C GLY A 36 0.06 -18.24 -7.32
N TRP A 37 -0.38 -17.02 -7.00
CA TRP A 37 0.10 -16.24 -5.86
C TRP A 37 -0.86 -16.36 -4.66
N SER A 38 -0.30 -16.45 -3.46
CA SER A 38 -1.04 -16.35 -2.20
C SER A 38 -1.29 -14.88 -1.85
N SER A 39 -2.26 -14.61 -0.99
CA SER A 39 -2.57 -13.26 -0.54
C SER A 39 -2.60 -13.18 0.98
N LEU A 40 -1.90 -12.18 1.53
CA LEU A 40 -1.96 -11.79 2.93
C LEU A 40 -2.67 -10.44 3.01
N VAL A 41 -3.85 -10.37 3.62
CA VAL A 41 -4.69 -9.18 3.59
C VAL A 41 -4.57 -8.38 4.89
N CYS A 42 -4.13 -7.14 4.76
CA CYS A 42 -4.12 -6.14 5.82
C CYS A 42 -5.41 -5.31 5.76
N HIS A 43 -6.34 -5.60 6.68
CA HIS A 43 -7.54 -4.79 6.90
C HIS A 43 -7.23 -3.63 7.84
N SER A 44 -6.90 -2.48 7.26
CA SER A 44 -6.64 -1.28 8.04
C SER A 44 -7.93 -0.67 8.59
N GLN A 45 -7.91 -0.28 9.87
CA GLN A 45 -8.99 0.51 10.46
C GLN A 45 -8.76 1.99 10.19
N PHE A 46 -9.85 2.76 10.28
CA PHE A 46 -9.81 4.19 10.01
C PHE A 46 -8.73 4.92 10.82
N LEU A 47 -8.55 4.55 12.10
CA LEU A 47 -7.62 5.20 13.02
C LEU A 47 -6.14 4.94 12.67
N ASN A 48 -5.80 3.86 11.96
CA ASN A 48 -4.40 3.60 11.59
C ASN A 48 -3.84 4.71 10.69
N SER A 49 -4.68 5.38 9.88
CA SER A 49 -4.25 6.47 9.00
C SER A 49 -3.87 7.76 9.75
N PHE A 50 -4.36 7.95 10.98
CA PHE A 50 -4.19 9.18 11.76
C PHE A 50 -3.24 9.03 12.95
N PHE A 51 -3.01 7.80 13.40
CA PHE A 51 -2.14 7.49 14.55
C PHE A 51 -0.98 6.60 14.09
N PRO A 52 0.23 7.16 13.90
CA PRO A 52 1.40 6.40 13.44
C PRO A 52 1.70 5.15 14.28
N GLU A 53 1.45 5.20 15.58
CA GLU A 53 1.66 4.08 16.50
C GLU A 53 0.71 2.91 16.19
N LYS A 54 -0.53 3.21 15.76
CA LYS A 54 -1.47 2.17 15.32
C LYS A 54 -1.09 1.60 13.96
N ALA A 55 -0.60 2.43 13.05
CA ALA A 55 -0.06 1.93 11.78
C ALA A 55 1.17 1.03 11.99
N GLU A 56 2.01 1.35 12.97
CA GLU A 56 3.18 0.55 13.34
C GLU A 56 2.78 -0.82 13.89
N LEU A 57 1.87 -0.89 14.86
CA LEU A 57 1.41 -2.15 15.42
C LEU A 57 0.85 -3.08 14.33
N LEU A 58 0.01 -2.53 13.44
CA LEU A 58 -0.53 -3.26 12.31
C LEU A 58 0.56 -3.71 11.32
N ALA A 59 1.57 -2.87 11.07
CA ALA A 59 2.69 -3.23 10.21
C ALA A 59 3.51 -4.38 10.80
N LEU A 60 3.73 -4.41 12.12
CA LEU A 60 4.43 -5.48 12.81
C LEU A 60 3.64 -6.80 12.75
N GLU A 61 2.32 -6.76 12.93
CA GLU A 61 1.46 -7.94 12.78
C GLU A 61 1.60 -8.57 11.38
N ILE A 62 1.48 -7.74 10.33
CA ILE A 62 1.63 -8.20 8.93
C ILE A 62 3.03 -8.73 8.66
N LEU A 63 4.07 -8.07 9.17
CA LEU A 63 5.45 -8.51 8.99
C LEU A 63 5.73 -9.84 9.68
N ASN A 64 5.19 -10.04 10.88
CA ASN A 64 5.36 -11.29 11.63
C ASN A 64 4.69 -12.46 10.91
N GLU A 65 3.45 -12.28 10.42
CA GLU A 65 2.76 -13.30 9.64
C GLU A 65 3.49 -13.63 8.34
N LEU A 66 3.96 -12.60 7.63
CA LEU A 66 4.74 -12.79 6.41
C LEU A 66 6.09 -13.51 6.69
N LEU A 67 6.73 -13.23 7.82
CA LEU A 67 7.96 -13.89 8.22
C LEU A 67 7.78 -15.39 8.47
N GLU A 68 6.65 -15.81 9.03
CA GLU A 68 6.36 -17.23 9.24
C GLU A 68 6.33 -18.00 7.91
N GLU A 69 5.76 -17.41 6.85
CA GLU A 69 5.74 -17.99 5.51
C GLU A 69 7.13 -17.99 4.86
N LEU A 70 7.82 -16.84 4.87
CA LEU A 70 9.08 -16.67 4.15
C LEU A 70 10.26 -17.40 4.80
N ARG A 71 10.23 -17.68 6.11
CA ARG A 71 11.26 -18.49 6.79
C ARG A 71 11.26 -19.94 6.30
N ILE A 72 10.09 -20.47 5.94
CA ILE A 72 9.93 -21.84 5.47
C ILE A 72 10.17 -21.92 3.96
N ASN A 73 9.65 -20.94 3.22
CA ASN A 73 9.70 -20.93 1.76
C ASN A 73 9.87 -19.48 1.26
N PRO A 74 11.11 -18.98 1.14
CA PRO A 74 11.37 -17.68 0.56
C PRO A 74 10.82 -17.61 -0.88
N VAL A 75 9.94 -16.64 -1.11
CA VAL A 75 9.25 -16.42 -2.39
C VAL A 75 9.14 -14.91 -2.66
N PRO A 76 8.97 -14.47 -3.91
CA PRO A 76 8.77 -13.06 -4.21
C PRO A 76 7.53 -12.49 -3.49
N VAL A 77 7.65 -11.27 -2.99
CA VAL A 77 6.58 -10.54 -2.32
C VAL A 77 6.22 -9.30 -3.12
N VAL A 78 4.93 -9.12 -3.41
CA VAL A 78 4.38 -7.91 -4.02
C VAL A 78 3.49 -7.18 -3.02
N PHE A 79 3.70 -5.89 -2.83
CA PHE A 79 2.82 -5.07 -2.00
C PHE A 79 1.76 -4.41 -2.87
N ALA A 80 0.50 -4.79 -2.67
CA ALA A 80 -0.63 -4.20 -3.38
C ALA A 80 -1.42 -3.30 -2.43
N SER A 81 -1.50 -2.01 -2.76
CA SER A 81 -2.08 -1.00 -1.89
C SER A 81 -3.20 -0.24 -2.59
N PHE A 82 -4.28 -0.02 -1.85
CA PHE A 82 -5.51 0.58 -2.36
C PHE A 82 -5.85 1.85 -1.57
N SER A 83 -6.10 2.96 -2.27
CA SER A 83 -6.52 4.23 -1.65
C SER A 83 -5.60 4.65 -0.49
N GLY A 84 -6.14 4.81 0.73
CA GLY A 84 -5.40 5.13 1.95
C GLY A 84 -4.55 3.98 2.55
N GLY A 85 -4.60 2.78 1.97
CA GLY A 85 -3.82 1.61 2.42
C GLY A 85 -2.33 1.89 2.65
N PRO A 86 -1.64 2.68 1.79
CA PRO A 86 -0.26 3.03 2.04
C PRO A 86 -0.03 3.77 3.36
N LYS A 87 -0.88 4.77 3.64
CA LYS A 87 -0.78 5.61 4.84
C LYS A 87 -1.26 4.87 6.08
N ALA A 88 -2.21 3.95 5.93
CA ALA A 88 -2.76 3.21 7.06
C ALA A 88 -1.80 2.13 7.59
N CYS A 89 -0.95 1.54 6.74
CA CYS A 89 -0.04 0.48 7.19
C CYS A 89 1.24 0.35 6.36
N MET A 90 1.16 0.35 5.03
CA MET A 90 2.29 -0.05 4.18
C MET A 90 3.54 0.81 4.41
N TYR A 91 3.41 2.12 4.63
CA TYR A 91 4.58 2.97 4.85
C TYR A 91 5.38 2.55 6.08
N LYS A 92 4.72 2.10 7.16
CA LYS A 92 5.41 1.58 8.35
C LYS A 92 6.08 0.24 8.05
N VAL A 93 5.43 -0.63 7.26
CA VAL A 93 6.08 -1.86 6.75
C VAL A 93 7.37 -1.51 6.01
N LEU A 94 7.33 -0.54 5.09
CA LEU A 94 8.51 -0.09 4.33
C LEU A 94 9.61 0.50 5.22
N GLN A 95 9.25 1.29 6.24
CA GLN A 95 10.22 1.85 7.20
C GLN A 95 10.93 0.76 8.01
N ILE A 96 10.16 -0.21 8.51
CA ILE A 96 10.67 -1.31 9.34
C ILE A 96 11.63 -2.18 8.51
N ILE A 97 11.22 -2.65 7.33
CA ILE A 97 12.08 -3.55 6.52
C ILE A 97 13.33 -2.85 5.95
N ARG A 98 13.32 -1.51 5.85
CA ARG A 98 14.51 -0.73 5.45
C ARG A 98 15.51 -0.53 6.59
N GLY A 99 15.07 -0.65 7.85
CA GLY A 99 15.89 -0.33 9.01
C GLY A 99 16.07 1.14 9.29
N THR A 100 15.18 1.97 8.74
CA THR A 100 15.12 3.40 9.04
C THR A 100 14.23 3.69 10.26
N TYR A 101 13.82 2.66 11.00
CA TYR A 101 12.96 2.79 12.17
C TYR A 101 13.76 2.63 13.47
N GLU A 102 13.85 3.71 14.24
CA GLU A 102 14.80 3.87 15.36
C GLU A 102 14.48 2.99 16.59
N ASN A 103 13.23 2.58 16.76
CA ASN A 103 12.75 1.99 18.02
C ASN A 103 12.92 0.46 18.15
N GLN A 104 13.45 -0.27 17.15
CA GLN A 104 13.52 -1.74 17.21
C GLN A 104 14.77 -2.38 16.56
N ARG A 105 15.97 -1.93 16.94
CA ARG A 105 17.24 -2.51 16.45
C ARG A 105 17.36 -4.03 16.68
N GLU A 106 16.74 -4.58 17.73
CA GLU A 106 16.86 -6.00 18.10
C GLU A 106 16.12 -6.96 17.14
N ASN A 107 15.08 -6.50 16.42
CA ASN A 107 14.33 -7.32 15.45
C ASN A 107 14.74 -7.08 13.99
N MET A 108 15.71 -6.19 13.73
CA MET A 108 16.06 -5.77 12.38
C MET A 108 16.60 -6.91 11.50
N ASP A 109 17.34 -7.84 12.08
CA ASP A 109 17.85 -9.00 11.35
C ASP A 109 16.73 -9.94 10.90
N ASN A 110 15.61 -9.99 11.63
CA ASN A 110 14.48 -10.84 11.28
C ASN A 110 13.79 -10.36 9.99
N TYR A 111 13.59 -9.05 9.83
CA TYR A 111 12.87 -8.48 8.69
C TYR A 111 13.72 -8.36 7.41
N ARG A 112 15.02 -8.65 7.48
CA ARG A 112 15.91 -8.70 6.30
C ARG A 112 15.42 -9.71 5.27
N ILE A 113 14.84 -10.83 5.70
CA ILE A 113 14.25 -11.84 4.81
C ILE A 113 13.10 -11.22 4.00
N VAL A 114 12.18 -10.51 4.67
CA VAL A 114 11.08 -9.81 3.98
C VAL A 114 11.63 -8.81 2.99
N ARG A 115 12.56 -7.96 3.42
CA ARG A 115 13.22 -6.94 2.60
C ARG A 115 13.79 -7.53 1.30
N ASP A 116 14.49 -8.66 1.42
CA ASP A 116 15.13 -9.33 0.29
C ASP A 116 14.12 -10.06 -0.62
N CYS A 117 12.91 -10.33 -0.13
CA CYS A 117 11.82 -10.92 -0.90
C CYS A 117 10.94 -9.89 -1.62
N VAL A 118 10.97 -8.60 -1.25
CA VAL A 118 10.20 -7.57 -1.96
C VAL A 118 10.58 -7.51 -3.43
N ALA A 119 9.59 -7.71 -4.29
CA ALA A 119 9.74 -7.94 -5.73
C ALA A 119 8.73 -7.17 -6.59
N GLY A 120 7.82 -6.39 -6.01
CA GLY A 120 6.96 -5.48 -6.77
C GLY A 120 6.04 -4.64 -5.90
N HIS A 121 5.50 -3.58 -6.48
CA HIS A 121 4.50 -2.72 -5.86
C HIS A 121 3.32 -2.48 -6.81
N ILE A 122 2.10 -2.59 -6.30
CA ILE A 122 0.86 -2.17 -6.98
C ILE A 122 0.24 -1.05 -6.16
N TYR A 123 -0.08 0.06 -6.82
CA TYR A 123 -0.86 1.15 -6.27
C TYR A 123 -2.14 1.29 -7.11
N ASP A 124 -3.29 1.00 -6.51
CA ASP A 124 -4.61 1.23 -7.09
C ASP A 124 -5.26 2.43 -6.40
N SER A 125 -5.57 3.48 -7.18
CA SER A 125 -6.13 4.73 -6.68
C SER A 125 -5.31 5.32 -5.52
N SER A 126 -3.98 5.21 -5.60
CA SER A 126 -3.04 5.53 -4.52
C SER A 126 -1.64 5.87 -5.08
N PRO A 127 -0.73 6.46 -4.28
CA PRO A 127 -0.92 6.99 -2.92
C PRO A 127 -1.83 8.23 -2.89
N VAL A 128 -2.52 8.43 -1.77
CA VAL A 128 -3.37 9.60 -1.53
C VAL A 128 -2.59 10.64 -0.72
N ASP A 129 -2.61 11.91 -1.13
CA ASP A 129 -2.01 12.99 -0.34
C ASP A 129 -2.92 13.35 0.83
N PHE A 130 -2.48 13.06 2.05
CA PHE A 130 -3.23 13.44 3.24
C PHE A 130 -2.93 14.89 3.61
N THR A 131 -3.82 15.78 3.18
CA THR A 131 -3.85 17.17 3.62
C THR A 131 -4.94 17.35 4.68
N SER A 132 -4.95 18.50 5.37
CA SER A 132 -6.08 18.88 6.24
C SER A 132 -7.41 18.90 5.48
N ASP A 133 -7.40 19.24 4.18
CA ASP A 133 -8.56 19.25 3.29
C ASP A 133 -9.05 17.83 2.95
N LEU A 134 -8.15 16.84 2.87
CA LEU A 134 -8.52 15.45 2.60
C LEU A 134 -9.44 14.88 3.69
N GLY A 135 -9.18 15.20 4.96
CA GLY A 135 -10.05 14.80 6.07
C GLY A 135 -11.48 15.36 5.90
N THR A 136 -11.59 16.60 5.42
CA THR A 136 -12.88 17.23 5.10
C THR A 136 -13.56 16.55 3.91
N ARG A 137 -12.82 16.27 2.83
CA ARG A 137 -13.36 15.59 1.64
C ARG A 137 -13.80 14.16 1.93
N PHE A 138 -13.03 13.39 2.69
CA PHE A 138 -13.41 12.02 3.10
C PHE A 138 -14.66 12.03 3.97
N VAL A 139 -14.80 13.00 4.89
CA VAL A 139 -16.01 13.17 5.71
C VAL A 139 -17.24 13.53 4.85
N LEU A 140 -17.05 14.28 3.77
CA LEU A 140 -18.14 14.76 2.92
C LEU A 140 -18.43 13.85 1.72
N HIS A 141 -17.60 12.84 1.43
CA HIS A 141 -17.75 12.02 0.24
C HIS A 141 -18.93 11.03 0.39
N PRO A 142 -19.88 10.97 -0.58
CA PRO A 142 -21.07 10.12 -0.49
C PRO A 142 -20.78 8.63 -0.26
N SER A 143 -19.67 8.12 -0.79
CA SER A 143 -19.26 6.72 -0.60
C SER A 143 -18.76 6.39 0.82
N ILE A 144 -18.39 7.40 1.62
CA ILE A 144 -17.95 7.26 3.02
C ILE A 144 -19.08 7.64 3.98
N LEU A 145 -19.92 8.62 3.60
CA LEU A 145 -21.15 8.99 4.31
C LEU A 145 -22.21 7.86 4.36
N ARG A 146 -22.07 6.82 3.53
CA ARG A 146 -22.86 5.59 3.62
C ARG A 146 -22.48 4.69 4.80
N ILE A 147 -21.42 5.02 5.54
CA ILE A 147 -21.18 4.49 6.88
C ILE A 147 -22.05 5.33 7.83
N SER A 148 -23.13 4.74 8.34
CA SER A 148 -24.08 5.41 9.23
C SER A 148 -23.35 6.07 10.41
N ASN A 149 -23.51 7.39 10.51
CA ASN A 149 -22.91 8.35 11.46
C ASN A 149 -21.53 8.90 11.04
N PRO A 150 -21.40 10.23 10.80
CA PRO A 150 -20.08 10.85 10.73
C PRO A 150 -19.37 10.55 12.06
N PRO A 151 -18.21 9.89 12.03
CA PRO A 151 -17.56 9.42 13.25
C PRO A 151 -17.24 10.63 14.14
N ARG A 152 -17.54 10.53 15.45
CA ARG A 152 -17.43 11.61 16.45
C ARG A 152 -16.08 12.35 16.45
N PHE A 153 -15.04 11.80 15.83
CA PHE A 153 -13.72 12.41 15.71
C PHE A 153 -13.59 13.38 14.50
N ALA A 154 -14.49 13.39 13.50
CA ALA A 154 -14.52 14.44 12.48
C ALA A 154 -14.72 15.83 13.14
N GLN A 155 -15.52 15.86 14.22
CA GLN A 155 -15.65 17.01 15.10
C GLN A 155 -14.37 17.31 15.90
N TRP A 156 -13.51 16.32 16.18
CA TRP A 156 -12.21 16.53 16.84
C TRP A 156 -11.18 17.11 15.88
N ILE A 157 -11.12 16.65 14.63
CA ILE A 157 -10.29 17.29 13.59
C ILE A 157 -10.76 18.73 13.39
N ALA A 158 -12.07 18.95 13.25
CA ALA A 158 -12.65 20.28 13.11
C ALA A 158 -12.39 21.18 14.34
N LYS A 159 -12.44 20.62 15.57
CA LYS A 159 -12.15 21.37 16.81
C LYS A 159 -10.65 21.60 17.03
N GLY A 160 -9.79 20.71 16.59
CA GLY A 160 -8.34 20.87 16.63
C GLY A 160 -7.86 22.03 15.75
N ILE A 161 -8.51 22.23 14.60
CA ILE A 161 -8.31 23.37 13.68
C ILE A 161 -8.89 24.69 14.24
N ALA A 162 -9.81 24.62 15.20
CA ALA A 162 -10.52 25.78 15.74
C ALA A 162 -9.95 26.30 17.07
N SER A 163 -8.90 25.68 17.61
CA SER A 163 -8.32 26.04 18.91
C SER A 163 -6.82 26.27 18.76
N SER A 164 -6.27 27.21 19.53
CA SER A 164 -4.91 27.77 19.52
C SER A 164 -3.70 26.81 19.67
N LEU A 165 -3.87 25.51 19.36
CA LEU A 165 -2.87 24.47 19.20
C LEU A 165 -2.36 24.33 17.73
N ASP A 166 -2.73 25.28 16.86
CA ASP A 166 -2.59 25.21 15.40
C ASP A 166 -1.16 24.92 14.90
N GLY A 167 -0.13 25.63 15.38
CA GLY A 167 1.22 25.49 14.83
C GLY A 167 1.88 24.13 15.08
N LEU A 168 1.67 23.56 16.26
CA LEU A 168 2.26 22.27 16.66
C LEU A 168 1.54 21.09 16.01
N PHE A 169 0.22 21.18 15.83
CA PHE A 169 -0.53 20.13 15.15
C PHE A 169 -0.25 20.15 13.65
N LEU A 170 -0.30 21.33 13.00
CA LEU A 170 0.03 21.47 11.58
C LEU A 170 1.44 21.01 11.26
N SER A 171 2.45 21.45 12.03
CA SER A 171 3.84 21.01 11.84
C SER A 171 4.04 19.50 12.01
N ARG A 172 3.33 18.86 12.95
CA ARG A 172 3.33 17.39 13.09
C ARG A 172 2.72 16.70 11.88
N PHE A 173 1.60 17.20 11.36
CA PHE A 173 0.98 16.65 10.15
C PHE A 173 1.88 16.79 8.92
N GLU A 174 2.47 17.96 8.74
CA GLU A 174 3.42 18.22 7.65
C GLU A 174 4.66 17.32 7.75
N THR A 175 5.20 17.14 8.96
CA THR A 175 6.33 16.24 9.21
C THR A 175 5.96 14.80 8.86
N GLN A 176 4.82 14.31 9.33
CA GLN A 176 4.34 12.97 9.00
C GLN A 176 4.07 12.81 7.50
N ARG A 177 3.61 13.85 6.82
CA ARG A 177 3.35 13.86 5.37
C ARG A 177 4.65 13.80 4.58
N ALA A 178 5.63 14.60 4.96
CA ALA A 178 6.96 14.54 4.39
C ALA A 178 7.58 13.15 4.62
N GLU A 179 7.54 12.63 5.85
CA GLU A 179 8.06 11.30 6.19
C GLU A 179 7.39 10.18 5.37
N TYR A 180 6.07 10.23 5.24
CA TYR A 180 5.29 9.30 4.42
C TYR A 180 5.76 9.31 2.96
N TRP A 181 5.78 10.49 2.32
CA TRP A 181 6.22 10.62 0.93
C TRP A 181 7.67 10.18 0.74
N GLN A 182 8.58 10.60 1.63
CA GLN A 182 9.98 10.17 1.60
C GLN A 182 10.11 8.66 1.74
N THR A 183 9.28 8.02 2.57
CA THR A 183 9.25 6.57 2.72
C THR A 183 8.84 5.88 1.41
N LEU A 184 7.79 6.37 0.74
CA LEU A 184 7.34 5.81 -0.52
C LEU A 184 8.40 5.99 -1.62
N TYR A 185 9.01 7.17 -1.73
CA TYR A 185 10.10 7.39 -2.69
C TYR A 185 11.31 6.52 -2.40
N ALA A 186 11.70 6.39 -1.14
CA ALA A 186 12.87 5.60 -0.78
C ALA A 186 12.67 4.09 -0.94
N SER A 187 11.45 3.63 -1.27
CA SER A 187 11.19 2.23 -1.64
C SER A 187 11.85 1.82 -2.97
N VAL A 188 12.33 2.77 -3.79
CA VAL A 188 13.15 2.45 -4.99
C VAL A 188 14.36 1.56 -4.67
N ILE A 189 14.87 1.62 -3.44
CA ILE A 189 16.01 0.82 -2.97
C ILE A 189 15.77 -0.70 -3.08
N PHE A 190 14.51 -1.15 -3.13
CA PHE A 190 14.20 -2.58 -3.29
C PHE A 190 14.48 -3.10 -4.70
N GLY A 191 14.71 -2.22 -5.69
CA GLY A 191 14.94 -2.60 -7.08
C GLY A 191 13.75 -3.34 -7.71
N ALA A 192 12.54 -3.04 -7.23
CA ALA A 192 11.30 -3.71 -7.61
C ALA A 192 10.47 -2.82 -8.57
N PRO A 193 9.71 -3.41 -9.51
CA PRO A 193 8.84 -2.69 -10.43
C PRO A 193 7.59 -2.15 -9.73
N TYR A 194 7.02 -1.08 -10.30
CA TYR A 194 5.80 -0.42 -9.83
C TYR A 194 4.72 -0.47 -10.90
N LEU A 195 3.53 -0.95 -10.54
CA LEU A 195 2.30 -0.71 -11.27
C LEU A 195 1.48 0.32 -10.51
N ILE A 196 1.14 1.43 -11.18
CA ILE A 196 0.37 2.52 -10.60
C ILE A 196 -0.85 2.74 -11.47
N MET A 197 -2.03 2.78 -10.86
CA MET A 197 -3.33 2.82 -11.53
C MET A 197 -4.17 3.96 -10.98
N CYS A 198 -4.69 4.82 -11.85
CA CYS A 198 -5.52 5.96 -11.47
C CYS A 198 -6.55 6.34 -12.54
N SER A 199 -7.49 7.21 -12.16
CA SER A 199 -8.45 7.82 -13.07
C SER A 199 -8.40 9.34 -12.99
N GLU A 200 -8.63 10.03 -14.11
CA GLU A 200 -8.67 11.50 -14.18
C GLU A 200 -9.83 12.11 -13.38
N ASP A 201 -10.93 11.38 -13.23
CA ASP A 201 -12.14 11.77 -12.48
C ASP A 201 -12.19 11.24 -11.03
N ASP A 202 -11.06 10.79 -10.48
CA ASP A 202 -10.98 10.34 -9.09
C ASP A 202 -10.74 11.53 -8.13
N ASP A 203 -11.82 11.98 -7.49
CA ASP A 203 -11.79 13.09 -6.53
C ASP A 203 -11.16 12.75 -5.17
N LEU A 204 -11.04 11.45 -4.84
CA LEU A 204 -10.48 10.99 -3.56
C LEU A 204 -8.97 10.79 -3.66
N ALA A 205 -8.49 10.34 -4.81
CA ALA A 205 -7.08 10.18 -5.10
C ALA A 205 -6.71 10.97 -6.37
N PRO A 206 -6.45 12.29 -6.24
CA PRO A 206 -6.26 13.17 -7.38
C PRO A 206 -5.23 12.62 -8.36
N CYS A 207 -5.63 12.46 -9.62
CA CYS A 207 -4.78 11.89 -10.67
C CYS A 207 -3.42 12.60 -10.77
N GLN A 208 -3.40 13.92 -10.62
CA GLN A 208 -2.16 14.70 -10.68
C GLN A 208 -1.16 14.27 -9.59
N THR A 209 -1.63 14.02 -8.36
CA THR A 209 -0.79 13.54 -7.26
C THR A 209 -0.18 12.18 -7.59
N ILE A 210 -0.97 11.26 -8.14
CA ILE A 210 -0.50 9.92 -8.53
C ILE A 210 0.48 10.00 -9.70
N CYS A 211 0.22 10.84 -10.70
CA CYS A 211 1.13 11.07 -11.81
C CYS A 211 2.48 11.63 -11.33
N ASN A 212 2.46 12.64 -10.45
CA ASN A 212 3.67 13.21 -9.86
C ASN A 212 4.47 12.16 -9.08
N PHE A 213 3.78 11.28 -8.34
CA PHE A 213 4.42 10.17 -7.64
C PHE A 213 5.10 9.20 -8.62
N ALA A 214 4.41 8.82 -9.69
CA ALA A 214 4.95 7.94 -10.73
C ALA A 214 6.17 8.55 -11.44
N GLU A 215 6.11 9.84 -11.79
CA GLU A 215 7.21 10.59 -12.39
C GLU A 215 8.40 10.66 -11.43
N ARG A 216 8.18 11.00 -10.17
CA ARG A 216 9.25 11.06 -9.18
C ARG A 216 9.94 9.72 -8.96
N LEU A 217 9.18 8.62 -8.96
CA LEU A 217 9.77 7.28 -8.91
C LEU A 217 10.66 6.99 -10.13
N ARG A 218 10.24 7.39 -11.35
CA ARG A 218 11.07 7.24 -12.56
C ARG A 218 12.35 8.06 -12.50
N GLU A 219 12.27 9.31 -12.03
CA GLU A 219 13.46 10.16 -11.80
C GLU A 219 14.46 9.53 -10.84
N LEU A 220 13.96 8.79 -9.85
CA LEU A 220 14.76 8.02 -8.89
C LEU A 220 15.25 6.67 -9.45
N GLY A 221 15.02 6.39 -10.73
CA GLY A 221 15.50 5.20 -11.43
C GLY A 221 14.61 3.97 -11.28
N ALA A 222 13.38 4.12 -10.77
CA ALA A 222 12.45 2.99 -10.69
C ALA A 222 11.81 2.67 -12.04
N ASP A 223 11.54 1.39 -12.23
CA ASP A 223 10.74 0.88 -13.33
C ASP A 223 9.23 1.02 -13.00
N VAL A 224 8.56 1.94 -13.69
CA VAL A 224 7.19 2.36 -13.36
C VAL A 224 6.26 2.26 -14.56
N ARG A 225 5.27 1.38 -14.45
CA ARG A 225 4.11 1.33 -15.34
C ARG A 225 2.96 2.13 -14.72
N LEU A 226 2.57 3.21 -15.38
CA LEU A 226 1.39 4.01 -15.03
C LEU A 226 0.25 3.66 -16.00
N VAL A 227 -0.89 3.24 -15.47
CA VAL A 227 -2.13 3.06 -16.22
C VAL A 227 -3.11 4.13 -15.76
N LYS A 228 -3.52 4.98 -16.69
CA LYS A 228 -4.41 6.11 -16.42
C LYS A 228 -5.65 6.00 -17.29
N TRP A 229 -6.83 6.02 -16.68
CA TRP A 229 -8.10 6.08 -17.39
C TRP A 229 -8.69 7.48 -17.32
N THR A 230 -9.48 7.86 -18.32
CA THR A 230 -10.25 9.12 -18.29
C THR A 230 -11.39 9.05 -17.28
N SER A 231 -12.04 7.89 -17.15
CA SER A 231 -13.11 7.69 -16.17
C SER A 231 -13.12 6.28 -15.60
N SER A 232 -13.15 6.22 -14.28
CA SER A 232 -13.32 5.00 -13.50
C SER A 232 -13.56 5.38 -12.03
N PRO A 233 -14.53 4.75 -11.35
CA PRO A 233 -14.74 4.97 -9.93
C PRO A 233 -13.47 4.71 -9.11
N HIS A 234 -13.30 5.44 -8.01
CA HIS A 234 -12.23 5.23 -7.03
C HIS A 234 -12.21 3.77 -6.55
N VAL A 235 -11.06 3.10 -6.69
CA VAL A 235 -10.86 1.66 -6.41
C VAL A 235 -11.79 0.75 -7.25
N GLY A 236 -12.39 1.28 -8.31
CA GLY A 236 -13.31 0.59 -9.21
C GLY A 236 -12.67 0.13 -10.52
N HIS A 237 -11.36 0.35 -10.70
CA HIS A 237 -10.65 0.14 -11.95
C HIS A 237 -10.79 -1.29 -12.49
N TYR A 238 -10.67 -2.31 -11.64
CA TYR A 238 -10.88 -3.70 -12.05
C TYR A 238 -12.28 -3.86 -12.65
N ARG A 239 -13.31 -3.39 -11.94
CA ARG A 239 -14.71 -3.59 -12.34
C ARG A 239 -15.02 -2.89 -13.66
N GLN A 240 -14.50 -1.68 -13.85
CA GLN A 240 -14.77 -0.86 -15.03
C GLN A 240 -13.92 -1.30 -16.24
N HIS A 241 -12.64 -1.63 -16.01
CA HIS A 241 -11.65 -1.91 -17.05
C HIS A 241 -10.95 -3.26 -16.82
N PRO A 242 -11.70 -4.39 -16.79
CA PRO A 242 -11.18 -5.68 -16.31
C PRO A 242 -10.08 -6.26 -17.20
N VAL A 243 -10.09 -6.00 -18.51
CA VAL A 243 -9.08 -6.54 -19.43
C VAL A 243 -7.73 -5.89 -19.17
N ASP A 244 -7.68 -4.55 -19.19
CA ASP A 244 -6.45 -3.77 -19.00
C ASP A 244 -5.90 -3.93 -17.58
N TYR A 245 -6.79 -3.95 -16.58
CA TYR A 245 -6.43 -4.16 -15.19
C TYR A 245 -5.75 -5.51 -14.99
N LYS A 246 -6.38 -6.60 -15.44
CA LYS A 246 -5.83 -7.96 -15.32
C LYS A 246 -4.51 -8.09 -16.07
N GLY A 247 -4.43 -7.60 -17.30
CA GLY A 247 -3.20 -7.65 -18.10
C GLY A 247 -2.04 -6.97 -17.39
N SER A 248 -2.29 -5.78 -16.83
CA SER A 248 -1.27 -5.00 -16.12
C SER A 248 -0.79 -5.66 -14.83
N VAL A 249 -1.71 -6.24 -14.05
CA VAL A 249 -1.37 -7.01 -12.83
C VAL A 249 -0.58 -8.26 -13.17
N ILE A 250 -1.02 -9.05 -14.17
CA ILE A 250 -0.33 -10.27 -14.58
C ILE A 250 1.10 -9.97 -15.03
N GLU A 251 1.29 -8.92 -15.84
CA GLU A 251 2.62 -8.51 -16.29
C GLU A 251 3.53 -8.12 -15.11
N LEU A 252 3.01 -7.36 -14.15
CA LEU A 252 3.78 -7.01 -12.96
C LEU A 252 4.20 -8.26 -12.17
N LEU A 253 3.27 -9.20 -11.93
CA LEU A 253 3.58 -10.42 -11.17
C LEU A 253 4.63 -11.28 -11.87
N GLN A 254 4.56 -11.40 -13.20
CA GLN A 254 5.58 -12.10 -14.00
C GLN A 254 6.95 -11.42 -13.89
N LYS A 255 6.97 -10.08 -13.97
CA LYS A 255 8.20 -9.29 -13.80
C LYS A 255 8.78 -9.43 -12.39
N ALA A 256 7.94 -9.43 -11.37
CA ALA A 256 8.33 -9.63 -9.98
C ALA A 256 9.00 -10.99 -9.76
N SER A 257 8.42 -12.08 -10.28
CA SER A 257 9.03 -13.42 -10.22
C SER A 257 10.39 -13.44 -10.91
N THR A 258 10.52 -12.82 -12.09
CA THR A 258 11.77 -12.78 -12.84
C THR A 258 12.87 -12.03 -12.09
N ILE A 259 12.57 -10.85 -11.56
CA ILE A 259 13.51 -10.01 -10.80
C ILE A 259 13.94 -10.71 -9.50
N TYR A 260 13.03 -11.41 -8.83
CA TYR A 260 13.38 -12.20 -7.66
C TYR A 260 14.34 -13.34 -8.00
N LEU A 261 14.04 -14.14 -9.03
CA LEU A 261 14.89 -15.26 -9.45
C LEU A 261 16.30 -14.80 -9.87
N GLN A 262 16.41 -13.67 -10.56
CA GLN A 262 17.69 -13.08 -10.93
C GLN A 262 18.52 -12.70 -9.69
N ARG A 263 17.89 -12.04 -8.70
CA ARG A 263 18.55 -11.66 -7.45
C ARG A 263 18.97 -12.86 -6.62
N THR A 264 18.17 -13.93 -6.57
CA THR A 264 18.53 -15.15 -5.82
C THR A 264 19.69 -15.90 -6.48
N ASN A 265 19.71 -15.99 -7.81
CA ASN A 265 20.78 -16.68 -8.53
C ASN A 265 22.13 -15.96 -8.39
N GLN A 266 22.13 -14.62 -8.37
CA GLN A 266 23.35 -13.82 -8.16
C GLN A 266 23.92 -13.92 -6.74
N ARG A 267 23.11 -14.31 -5.75
CA ARG A 267 23.54 -14.45 -4.35
C ARG A 267 23.97 -15.87 -3.98
N GLY A 268 23.60 -16.85 -4.81
CA GLY A 268 23.88 -18.27 -4.59
C GLY A 268 25.05 -18.84 -5.39
N GLY A 269 25.69 -18.04 -6.25
CA GLY A 269 26.96 -18.36 -6.94
C GLY A 269 28.10 -17.58 -6.32
#